data_AF-A0A838TWU9-F1
#
_entry.id   AF-A0A838TWU9-F1
#
_cell.length_a   1.000
_cell.length_b   1.000
_cell.length_c   1.000
_cell.angle_alpha   90.00
_cell.angle_beta   90.00
_cell.angle_gamma   90.00
#
_symmetry.space_group_name_H-M   'P 1'
#
loop_
_entity.id
_entity.type
_entity.pdbx_description
1 polymer ?
#
loop_
_entity_poly.entity_id
_entity_poly.type
_entity_poly.pdbx_seq_one_letter_code
_entity_poly.pdbx_strand_id
1 'polypeptide(L)'
;MTDTAINYQQLLTDTLQRQMVILGSTITLAKAKHVNGLSVADDGRVTSIDGNPQKVSIKLLEEFRELSPLMVKKTMKPLLNAILTSYAKPGDTQLVAEQKPETAQQPPAEAPSQDQGEKS
;
A
#
# COMPACT_ATOMS: atom_id res chain seq x y z
N MET A 1 32.90 29.04 -22.07
CA MET A 1 31.65 29.63 -21.54
C MET A 1 30.83 28.46 -21.02
N THR A 2 31.01 28.10 -19.75
CA THR A 2 30.36 26.94 -19.15
C THR A 2 29.39 27.40 -18.07
N ASP A 3 28.28 26.67 -18.01
CA ASP A 3 27.23 26.65 -16.98
C ASP A 3 26.09 27.67 -17.07
N THR A 4 25.06 27.26 -17.81
CA THR A 4 23.67 27.71 -17.60
C THR A 4 23.27 27.37 -16.16
N ALA A 5 23.23 28.37 -15.28
CA ALA A 5 22.77 28.18 -13.92
C ALA A 5 21.34 27.60 -13.91
N ILE A 6 21.15 26.43 -13.31
CA ILE A 6 19.85 25.78 -13.22
C ILE A 6 18.96 26.58 -12.26
N ASN A 7 17.81 27.05 -12.74
CA ASN A 7 16.78 27.65 -11.90
C ASN A 7 15.94 26.55 -11.24
N TYR A 8 16.38 26.09 -10.06
CA TYR A 8 15.72 25.04 -9.31
C TYR A 8 14.31 25.40 -8.86
N GLN A 9 14.02 26.67 -8.58
CA GLN A 9 12.69 27.08 -8.13
C GLN A 9 11.65 26.91 -9.23
N GLN A 10 11.99 27.31 -10.46
CA GLN A 10 11.16 27.09 -11.65
C GLN A 10 11.02 25.59 -11.92
N LEU A 11 12.13 24.85 -11.94
CA LEU A 11 12.11 23.41 -12.20
C LEU A 11 11.21 22.64 -11.23
N LEU A 12 11.31 22.93 -9.93
CA LEU A 12 10.51 22.28 -8.90
C LEU A 12 9.04 22.71 -8.97
N THR A 13 8.76 23.98 -9.30
CA THR A 13 7.40 24.46 -9.55
C THR A 13 6.75 23.71 -10.70
N ASP A 14 7.41 23.65 -11.85
CA ASP A 14 6.92 22.95 -13.04
C ASP A 14 6.69 21.46 -12.75
N THR A 15 7.60 20.87 -11.98
CA THR A 15 7.49 19.46 -11.58
C THR A 15 6.26 19.24 -10.71
N LEU A 16 6.08 20.05 -9.66
CA LEU A 16 4.93 19.93 -8.75
C LEU A 16 3.61 20.16 -9.49
N GLN A 17 3.51 21.20 -10.31
CA GLN A 17 2.30 21.47 -11.08
C GLN A 17 1.95 20.32 -12.04
N ARG A 18 2.94 19.73 -12.71
CA ARG A 18 2.73 18.52 -13.51
C ARG A 18 2.27 17.34 -12.67
N GLN A 19 2.86 17.13 -11.49
CA GLN A 19 2.40 16.07 -10.58
C GLN A 19 0.98 16.32 -10.07
N MET A 20 0.56 17.57 -9.86
CA MET A 20 -0.83 17.88 -9.46
C MET A 20 -1.83 17.48 -10.55
N VAL A 21 -1.46 17.58 -11.83
CA VAL A 21 -2.29 17.10 -12.95
C VAL A 21 -2.43 15.57 -12.93
N ILE A 22 -1.37 14.84 -12.56
CA ILE A 22 -1.32 13.37 -12.61
C ILE A 22 -1.94 12.73 -11.36
N LEU A 23 -1.59 13.25 -10.18
CA LEU A 23 -1.92 12.65 -8.88
C LEU A 23 -3.00 13.43 -8.10
N GLY A 24 -3.32 14.65 -8.54
CA GLY A 24 -4.17 15.58 -7.81
C GLY A 24 -3.40 16.42 -6.79
N SER A 25 -3.91 17.64 -6.55
CA SER A 25 -3.31 18.64 -5.66
C SER A 25 -3.04 18.12 -4.26
N THR A 26 -3.99 17.41 -3.66
CA THR A 26 -3.88 16.90 -2.28
C THR A 26 -2.68 15.99 -2.10
N ILE A 27 -2.46 15.02 -3.00
CA ILE A 27 -1.36 14.04 -2.88
C ILE A 27 -0.02 14.74 -3.13
N THR A 28 0.05 15.56 -4.18
CA THR A 28 1.27 16.28 -4.54
C THR A 28 1.73 17.23 -3.45
N LEU A 29 0.83 18.03 -2.88
CA LEU A 29 1.17 18.95 -1.80
C LEU A 29 1.52 18.21 -0.50
N ALA A 30 0.84 17.11 -0.20
CA ALA A 30 1.18 16.28 0.96
C ALA A 30 2.62 15.75 0.87
N LYS A 31 3.03 15.29 -0.31
CA LYS A 31 4.41 14.84 -0.56
C LYS A 31 5.42 15.98 -0.52
N ALA A 32 5.11 17.13 -1.12
CA ALA A 32 6.00 18.29 -1.10
C ALA A 32 6.26 18.80 0.33
N LYS A 33 5.25 18.76 1.21
CA LYS A 33 5.36 19.18 2.62
C LYS A 33 6.34 18.37 3.46
N HIS A 34 6.67 17.14 3.05
CA HIS A 34 7.65 16.31 3.75
C HIS A 34 9.10 16.66 3.39
N VAL A 35 9.31 17.48 2.35
CA VAL A 35 10.64 17.90 1.93
C VAL A 35 11.11 19.07 2.78
N ASN A 36 11.92 18.78 3.79
CA ASN A 36 12.56 19.81 4.61
C ASN A 36 13.37 20.79 3.74
N GLY A 37 13.08 22.08 3.92
CA GLY A 37 13.70 23.17 3.15
C GLY A 37 13.00 23.51 1.83
N LEU A 38 11.77 23.04 1.62
CA LEU A 38 10.93 23.40 0.48
C LEU A 38 9.63 24.03 0.95
N SER A 39 9.38 25.28 0.56
CA SER A 39 8.09 25.93 0.79
C SER A 39 7.29 25.98 -0.51
N VAL A 40 6.03 25.53 -0.45
CA VAL A 40 5.14 25.43 -1.62
C VAL A 40 3.79 26.05 -1.28
N ALA A 41 3.26 26.86 -2.20
CA ALA A 41 1.90 27.40 -2.12
C ALA A 41 0.85 26.36 -2.58
N ASP A 42 -0.42 26.64 -2.33
CA ASP A 42 -1.53 25.70 -2.62
C ASP A 42 -1.74 25.43 -4.12
N ASP A 43 -1.17 26.26 -4.98
CA ASP A 43 -1.14 26.11 -6.45
C ASP A 43 0.07 25.29 -6.96
N GLY A 44 0.87 24.73 -6.06
CA GLY A 44 2.09 23.99 -6.38
C GLY A 44 3.31 24.86 -6.71
N ARG A 45 3.21 26.18 -6.57
CA ARG A 45 4.34 27.10 -6.78
C ARG A 45 5.31 27.04 -5.62
N VAL A 46 6.60 26.86 -5.92
CA VAL A 46 7.67 26.90 -4.92
C VAL A 46 7.96 28.35 -4.53
N THR A 47 7.79 28.68 -3.25
CA THR A 47 7.98 30.04 -2.71
C THR A 47 9.36 30.25 -2.11
N SER A 48 9.96 29.21 -1.52
CA SER A 48 11.35 29.23 -1.02
C SER A 48 12.03 27.87 -1.13
N ILE A 49 13.35 27.90 -1.23
CA ILE A 49 14.22 26.74 -1.08
C ILE A 49 15.30 27.12 -0.07
N ASP A 50 15.30 26.43 1.06
CA ASP A 50 16.26 26.65 2.14
C ASP A 50 17.37 25.60 2.09
N GLY A 51 18.62 26.06 2.09
CA GLY A 51 19.80 25.20 2.00
C GLY A 51 20.22 24.89 0.55
N ASN A 52 20.71 23.67 0.31
CA ASN A 52 21.24 23.29 -1.00
C ASN A 52 20.10 22.85 -1.95
N PRO A 53 19.86 23.56 -3.06
CA PRO A 53 18.69 23.33 -3.93
C PRO A 53 18.75 21.99 -4.67
N GLN A 54 19.94 21.50 -5.00
CA GLN A 54 20.13 20.18 -5.61
C GLN A 54 19.72 19.07 -4.61
N LYS A 55 20.12 19.19 -3.34
CA LYS A 55 19.73 18.24 -2.29
C LYS A 55 18.23 18.26 -2.03
N VAL A 56 17.60 19.44 -2.01
CA VAL A 56 16.14 19.57 -1.87
C VAL A 56 15.42 18.90 -3.04
N SER A 57 15.92 19.06 -4.26
CA SER A 57 15.36 18.43 -5.47
C SER A 57 15.42 16.90 -5.42
N ILE A 58 16.55 16.35 -4.95
CA ILE A 58 16.71 14.89 -4.78
C ILE A 58 15.72 14.35 -3.75
N LYS A 59 15.55 15.03 -2.60
CA LYS A 59 14.56 14.64 -1.59
C LYS A 59 13.12 14.65 -2.11
N LEU A 60 12.77 15.64 -2.94
CA LEU A 60 11.45 15.66 -3.58
C LEU A 60 11.24 14.44 -4.47
N LEU A 61 12.24 14.05 -5.26
CA LEU A 61 12.18 12.83 -6.07
C LEU A 61 12.01 11.57 -5.21
N GLU A 62 12.69 11.49 -4.07
CA GLU A 62 12.57 10.40 -3.12
C GLU A 62 11.13 10.27 -2.58
N GLU A 63 10.51 11.38 -2.18
CA GLU A 63 9.11 11.41 -1.71
C GLU A 63 8.11 10.84 -2.73
N PHE A 64 8.30 11.12 -4.02
CA PHE A 64 7.44 10.60 -5.08
C PHE A 64 7.77 9.14 -5.45
N ARG A 65 9.02 8.68 -5.31
CA ARG A 65 9.38 7.27 -5.53
C ARG A 65 8.66 6.32 -4.57
N GLU A 66 8.39 6.75 -3.34
CA GLU A 66 7.68 5.95 -2.34
C GLU A 66 6.24 5.60 -2.74
N LEU A 67 5.63 6.34 -3.68
CA LEU A 67 4.26 6.07 -4.13
C LEU A 67 4.14 4.78 -4.97
N SER A 68 5.25 4.29 -5.54
CA SER A 68 5.33 3.07 -6.33
C SER A 68 6.07 2.01 -5.53
N PRO A 69 5.40 1.05 -4.85
CA PRO A 69 4.72 -0.09 -5.49
C PRO A 69 3.47 -0.63 -4.75
N LEU A 70 3.13 -0.07 -3.58
CA LEU A 70 2.06 -0.56 -2.70
C LEU A 70 0.67 -0.12 -3.18
N MET A 71 0.57 1.06 -3.78
CA MET A 71 -0.67 1.57 -4.35
C MET A 71 -1.10 0.75 -5.57
N VAL A 72 -0.19 0.53 -6.53
CA VAL A 72 -0.44 -0.34 -7.70
C VAL A 72 -0.81 -1.76 -7.25
N LYS A 73 -0.09 -2.36 -6.30
CA LYS A 73 -0.46 -3.67 -5.75
C LYS A 73 -1.85 -3.68 -5.10
N LYS A 74 -2.21 -2.64 -4.32
CA LYS A 74 -3.52 -2.58 -3.64
C LYS A 74 -4.69 -2.30 -4.60
N THR A 75 -4.52 -1.40 -5.57
CA THR A 75 -5.57 -1.02 -6.52
C THR A 75 -5.76 -2.05 -7.64
N MET A 76 -4.70 -2.78 -8.01
CA MET A 76 -4.77 -3.84 -9.01
C MET A 76 -5.10 -5.22 -8.42
N LYS A 77 -5.07 -5.39 -7.08
CA LYS A 77 -5.44 -6.66 -6.43
C LYS A 77 -6.87 -7.12 -6.77
N PRO A 78 -7.90 -6.25 -6.78
CA PRO A 78 -9.24 -6.65 -7.23
C PRO A 78 -9.27 -7.08 -8.71
N LEU A 79 -8.54 -6.37 -9.57
CA LEU A 79 -8.46 -6.70 -11.00
C LEU A 79 -7.72 -8.03 -11.23
N LEU A 80 -6.58 -8.24 -10.57
CA LEU A 80 -5.83 -9.49 -10.61
C LEU A 80 -6.65 -10.66 -10.08
N ASN A 81 -7.39 -10.49 -8.99
CA ASN A 81 -8.29 -11.50 -8.45
C ASN A 81 -9.42 -11.81 -9.45
N ALA A 82 -10.05 -10.79 -10.04
CA ALA A 82 -11.08 -11.00 -11.05
C ALA A 82 -10.56 -11.74 -12.28
N ILE A 83 -9.35 -11.41 -12.74
CA ILE A 83 -8.65 -12.09 -13.82
C ILE A 83 -8.38 -13.56 -13.43
N LEU A 84 -7.73 -13.83 -12.29
CA LEU A 84 -7.44 -15.18 -11.81
C LEU A 84 -8.70 -16.04 -11.63
N THR A 85 -9.78 -15.48 -11.08
CA THR A 85 -11.08 -16.16 -10.94
C THR A 85 -11.75 -16.40 -12.30
N SER A 86 -11.57 -15.52 -13.28
CA SER A 86 -12.12 -15.70 -14.64
C SER A 86 -11.33 -16.70 -15.50
N TYR A 87 -10.03 -16.86 -15.25
CA TYR A 87 -9.20 -17.91 -15.87
C TYR A 87 -9.37 -19.27 -15.18
N ALA A 88 -9.86 -19.31 -13.94
CA ALA A 88 -10.34 -20.52 -13.28
C ALA A 88 -11.74 -20.91 -13.80
N LYS A 89 -11.85 -21.22 -15.11
CA LYS A 89 -13.03 -21.94 -15.61
C LYS A 89 -13.09 -23.32 -14.93
N PRO A 90 -14.28 -23.79 -14.54
CA PRO A 90 -14.48 -25.13 -13.99
C PRO A 90 -14.21 -26.15 -15.10
N GLY A 91 -13.06 -26.82 -15.02
CA GLY A 91 -12.63 -27.82 -16.01
C GLY A 91 -11.58 -28.78 -15.45
N ASP A 92 -10.71 -28.30 -14.56
CA ASP A 92 -9.70 -29.12 -13.90
C ASP A 92 -9.94 -29.18 -12.39
N THR A 93 -11.05 -29.81 -11.98
CA THR A 93 -11.19 -30.31 -10.60
C THR A 93 -11.54 -31.79 -10.66
N GLN A 94 -10.55 -32.59 -10.99
CA GLN A 94 -10.44 -33.92 -10.40
C GLN A 94 -9.19 -33.91 -9.53
N LEU A 95 -9.41 -33.67 -8.24
CA LEU A 95 -8.70 -34.29 -7.12
C LEU A 95 -9.55 -34.00 -5.87
N VAL A 96 -10.78 -34.52 -5.87
CA VAL A 96 -11.47 -34.84 -4.61
C VAL A 96 -11.08 -36.28 -4.31
N ALA A 97 -10.10 -36.46 -3.44
CA ALA A 97 -9.96 -37.68 -2.66
C ALA A 97 -10.27 -37.30 -1.20
N GLU A 98 -11.57 -37.26 -0.93
CA GLU A 98 -12.20 -37.84 0.26
C GLU A 98 -11.52 -37.59 1.62
N GLN A 99 -11.91 -36.50 2.29
CA GLN A 99 -11.95 -36.49 3.75
C GLN A 99 -13.40 -36.31 4.21
N LYS A 100 -13.91 -37.41 4.75
CA LYS A 100 -15.24 -37.66 5.28
C LYS A 100 -15.69 -36.56 6.28
N PRO A 101 -16.95 -36.09 6.21
CA PRO A 101 -17.45 -35.08 7.11
C PRO A 101 -17.70 -35.65 8.52
N GLU A 102 -17.14 -34.96 9.51
CA GLU A 102 -17.44 -35.13 10.93
C GLU A 102 -18.81 -34.47 11.20
N THR A 103 -19.86 -35.29 11.27
CA THR A 103 -21.21 -34.84 11.61
C THR A 103 -21.38 -34.81 13.12
N ALA A 104 -21.67 -33.62 13.63
CA ALA A 104 -22.06 -33.24 14.98
C ALA A 104 -22.97 -34.22 15.74
N GLN A 105 -22.78 -34.32 17.07
CA GLN A 105 -23.87 -34.20 18.04
C GLN A 105 -23.37 -33.96 19.49
N GLN A 106 -24.13 -33.09 20.17
CA GLN A 106 -23.95 -32.34 21.43
C GLN A 106 -23.55 -33.11 22.72
N PRO A 107 -23.10 -32.37 23.78
CA PRO A 107 -23.00 -32.84 25.18
C PRO A 107 -24.35 -32.60 25.93
N PRO A 108 -24.51 -32.77 27.27
CA PRO A 108 -23.84 -33.61 28.28
C PRO A 108 -24.85 -34.51 29.05
N ALA A 109 -24.38 -35.49 29.83
CA ALA A 109 -25.15 -35.99 30.98
C ALA A 109 -24.22 -36.56 32.06
N GLU A 110 -24.38 -36.00 33.25
CA GLU A 110 -23.64 -36.23 34.49
C GLU A 110 -24.27 -37.39 35.29
N ALA A 111 -23.41 -38.31 35.80
CA ALA A 111 -23.56 -39.15 37.02
C ALA A 111 -24.71 -40.22 37.08
N PRO A 112 -24.61 -41.31 37.90
CA PRO A 112 -23.84 -41.40 39.16
C PRO A 112 -23.03 -42.68 39.46
N SER A 113 -22.02 -42.46 40.31
CA SER A 113 -21.56 -43.18 41.52
C SER A 113 -21.67 -44.71 41.66
N GLN A 114 -20.56 -45.32 42.10
CA GLN A 114 -20.40 -46.27 43.24
C GLN A 114 -18.91 -46.67 43.28
N ASP A 115 -18.07 -46.19 44.18
CA ASP A 115 -17.94 -46.51 45.63
C ASP A 115 -18.06 -47.99 45.98
N GLN A 116 -16.90 -48.62 46.23
CA GLN A 116 -16.55 -49.67 47.20
C GLN A 116 -15.08 -50.07 46.86
N GLY A 117 -14.08 -49.89 47.71
CA GLY A 117 -13.83 -50.67 48.94
C GLY A 117 -13.62 -52.15 48.55
N GLU A 118 -12.56 -52.89 48.84
CA GLU A 118 -11.64 -52.91 49.97
C GLU A 118 -10.60 -54.04 49.67
N LYS A 119 -9.40 -53.96 50.26
CA LYS A 119 -8.44 -55.04 50.63
C LYS A 119 -8.41 -56.37 49.85
N SER A 120 -7.20 -56.81 49.49
CA SER A 120 -6.41 -57.70 50.36
C SER A 120 -4.96 -57.84 49.93
#